data_AF-A0AB36XWX8-F1
#
_entry.id   AF-A0AB36XWX8-F1
#
_cell.length_a   1.000
_cell.length_b   1.000
_cell.length_c   1.000
_cell.angle_alpha   90.00
_cell.angle_beta   90.00
_cell.angle_gamma   90.00
#
_symmetry.space_group_name_H-M   'P 1'
#
loop_
_entity.id
_entity.type
_entity.pdbx_description
1 polymer ?
#
loop_
_entity_poly.entity_id
_entity_poly.type
_entity_poly.pdbx_seq_one_letter_code
_entity_poly.pdbx_strand_id
1 'polypeptide(L)'
;MLDTVDVNFHGKRHTDFDLLRILRAQEQGFDEPVTAYLCGVSIRSCAGIGVVFGHARKDQYGRFEDGHLIRTSDVLKVEREGRFWVMTTENSRYVLATFQRGNGRASLREYLRLRAGLHITPRVLQ
;
A
#
# COMPACT_ATOMS: atom_id res chain seq x y z
N MET A 1 -8.58 -16.60 -41.17
CA MET A 1 -7.59 -15.76 -40.48
C MET A 1 -8.20 -15.47 -39.11
N LEU A 2 -7.63 -16.00 -38.03
CA LEU A 2 -8.16 -15.77 -36.68
C LEU A 2 -7.71 -14.38 -36.24
N ASP A 3 -8.64 -13.43 -36.17
CA ASP A 3 -8.39 -12.10 -35.61
C ASP A 3 -7.99 -12.26 -34.14
N THR A 4 -6.69 -12.23 -33.91
CA THR A 4 -6.13 -12.33 -32.57
C THR A 4 -6.24 -10.94 -31.97
N VAL A 5 -7.30 -10.70 -31.21
CA VAL A 5 -7.45 -9.45 -30.47
C VAL A 5 -6.42 -9.46 -29.36
N ASP A 6 -5.35 -8.68 -29.53
CA ASP A 6 -4.31 -8.51 -28.52
C ASP A 6 -4.82 -7.58 -27.42
N VAL A 7 -5.41 -8.18 -26.38
CA VAL A 7 -5.92 -7.46 -25.21
C VAL A 7 -4.74 -7.13 -24.30
N ASN A 8 -4.11 -5.99 -24.54
CA ASN A 8 -3.14 -5.43 -23.61
C ASN A 8 -3.87 -4.95 -22.35
N PHE A 9 -3.95 -5.81 -21.33
CA PHE A 9 -4.33 -5.38 -19.99
C PHE A 9 -3.29 -4.36 -19.52
N HIS A 10 -3.65 -3.07 -19.51
CA HIS A 10 -2.91 -2.00 -18.85
C HIS A 10 -2.98 -2.15 -17.32
N GLY A 11 -2.80 -3.37 -16.80
CA GLY A 11 -2.52 -3.59 -15.39
C GLY A 11 -1.32 -2.72 -15.04
N LYS A 12 -1.42 -1.95 -13.96
CA LYS A 12 -0.30 -1.15 -13.46
C LYS A 12 0.79 -2.12 -13.00
N ARG A 13 1.69 -2.49 -13.92
CA ARG A 13 2.84 -3.33 -13.63
C ARG A 13 3.82 -2.54 -12.77
N HIS A 14 4.52 -3.26 -11.89
CA HIS A 14 5.62 -2.68 -11.12
C HIS A 14 6.70 -2.20 -12.08
N THR A 15 7.15 -0.96 -11.92
CA THR A 15 8.31 -0.45 -12.65
C THR A 15 9.60 -1.02 -12.06
N ASP A 16 10.71 -0.95 -12.80
CA ASP A 16 12.03 -1.35 -12.26
C ASP A 16 12.38 -0.58 -10.98
N PHE A 17 11.95 0.68 -10.90
CA PHE A 17 12.11 1.49 -9.70
C PHE A 17 11.29 0.94 -8.52
N ASP A 18 10.06 0.48 -8.77
CA ASP A 18 9.22 -0.15 -7.75
C ASP A 18 9.86 -1.45 -7.25
N LEU A 19 10.31 -2.32 -8.17
CA LEU A 19 10.96 -3.59 -7.82
C LEU A 19 12.25 -3.37 -7.02
N LEU A 20 13.10 -2.43 -7.42
CA LEU A 20 14.30 -2.06 -6.66
C LEU A 20 13.96 -1.55 -5.25
N ARG A 21 12.87 -0.79 -5.11
CA ARG A 21 12.41 -0.27 -3.83
C ARG A 21 11.83 -1.36 -2.93
N ILE A 22 11.15 -2.35 -3.51
CA ILE A 22 10.67 -3.54 -2.80
C ILE A 22 11.85 -4.37 -2.29
N LEU A 23 12.84 -4.67 -3.14
CA LEU A 23 14.03 -5.44 -2.73
C LEU A 23 14.73 -4.78 -1.54
N ARG A 24 14.94 -3.46 -1.61
CA ARG A 24 15.53 -2.69 -0.49
C ARG A 24 14.67 -2.73 0.78
N ALA A 25 13.35 -2.84 0.65
CA ALA A 25 12.47 -2.97 1.80
C ALA A 25 12.55 -4.36 2.42
N GLN A 26 12.63 -5.40 1.58
CA GLN A 26 12.81 -6.78 2.02
C GLN A 26 14.17 -6.97 2.73
N GLU A 27 15.24 -6.41 2.18
CA GLU A 27 16.59 -6.44 2.77
C GLU A 27 16.67 -5.74 4.13
N GLN A 28 15.89 -4.67 4.34
CA GLN A 28 15.88 -3.96 5.62
C GLN A 28 15.30 -4.82 6.75
N GLY A 29 14.28 -5.63 6.45
CA GLY A 29 13.49 -6.32 7.47
C GLY A 29 12.57 -5.38 8.27
N PHE A 30 11.62 -5.98 8.97
CA PHE A 30 10.64 -5.32 9.83
C PHE A 30 10.34 -6.20 11.05
N ASP A 31 10.10 -5.57 12.21
CA ASP A 31 9.92 -6.29 13.47
C ASP A 31 8.61 -7.08 13.54
N GLU A 32 7.56 -6.57 12.89
CA GLU A 32 6.27 -7.26 12.78
C GLU A 32 6.01 -7.71 11.33
N PRO A 33 5.27 -8.81 11.12
CA PRO A 33 5.02 -9.35 9.78
C PRO A 33 4.41 -8.33 8.82
N VAL A 34 5.03 -8.19 7.66
CA VAL A 34 4.50 -7.39 6.55
C VAL A 34 3.52 -8.24 5.75
N THR A 35 2.30 -7.73 5.57
CA THR A 35 1.28 -8.39 4.76
C THR A 35 1.57 -8.25 3.26
N ALA A 36 1.98 -7.06 2.81
CA ALA A 36 2.40 -6.82 1.43
C ALA A 36 3.20 -5.52 1.27
N TYR A 37 3.87 -5.39 0.14
CA TYR A 37 4.48 -4.14 -0.31
C TYR A 37 3.54 -3.44 -1.30
N LEU A 38 3.39 -2.12 -1.15
CA LEU A 38 2.57 -1.30 -2.04
C LEU A 38 3.42 -0.28 -2.80
N CYS A 39 3.15 -0.19 -4.09
CA CYS A 39 3.79 0.74 -5.02
C CYS A 39 2.79 1.77 -5.54
N GLY A 40 3.29 2.95 -5.90
CA GLY A 40 2.47 4.04 -6.41
C GLY A 40 1.39 4.49 -5.40
N VAL A 41 1.72 4.49 -4.10
CA VAL A 41 0.72 4.66 -3.03
C VAL A 41 0.19 6.09 -2.95
N SER A 42 -1.11 6.21 -2.70
CA SER A 42 -1.75 7.42 -2.17
C SER A 42 -2.72 7.04 -1.05
N ILE A 43 -3.07 8.01 -0.19
CA ILE A 43 -4.06 7.82 0.87
C ILE A 43 -5.29 8.68 0.55
N ARG A 44 -6.47 8.07 0.51
CA ARG A 44 -7.75 8.73 0.19
C ARG A 44 -8.82 8.14 1.08
N SER A 45 -9.66 9.00 1.69
CA SER A 45 -10.78 8.56 2.53
C SER A 45 -10.36 7.53 3.58
N CYS A 46 -9.30 7.84 4.32
CA CYS A 46 -8.67 6.96 5.32
C CYS A 46 -8.15 5.61 4.82
N ALA A 47 -8.11 5.33 3.51
CA ALA A 47 -7.59 4.09 2.95
C ALA A 47 -6.35 4.32 2.09
N GLY A 48 -5.42 3.37 2.09
CA GLY A 48 -4.33 3.31 1.14
C GLY A 48 -4.82 2.76 -0.21
N ILE A 49 -4.37 3.37 -1.30
CA ILE A 49 -4.58 2.89 -2.66
C ILE A 49 -3.22 2.70 -3.29
N GLY A 50 -2.93 1.50 -3.82
CA GLY A 50 -1.62 1.18 -4.39
C GLY A 50 -1.59 -0.16 -5.12
N VAL A 51 -0.52 -0.40 -5.88
CA VAL A 51 -0.27 -1.66 -6.58
C VAL A 51 0.41 -2.63 -5.64
N VAL A 52 -0.13 -3.83 -5.48
CA VAL A 52 0.34 -4.82 -4.50
C VAL A 52 1.47 -5.69 -5.03
N PHE A 53 2.39 -6.07 -4.13
CA PHE A 53 3.42 -7.07 -4.35
C PHE A 53 3.63 -7.93 -3.09
N GLY A 54 3.76 -9.24 -3.29
CA GLY A 54 4.10 -10.20 -2.24
C GLY A 54 3.03 -10.35 -1.17
N HIS A 55 1.74 -10.25 -1.53
CA HIS A 55 0.67 -10.32 -0.55
C HIS A 55 0.59 -11.71 0.12
N ALA A 56 0.60 -11.76 1.45
CA ALA A 56 0.60 -13.01 2.21
C ALA A 56 -0.70 -13.82 2.07
N ARG A 57 -1.82 -13.16 1.75
CA ARG A 57 -3.16 -13.77 1.63
C ARG A 57 -3.66 -13.77 0.19
N LYS A 58 -2.88 -14.24 -0.78
CA LYS A 58 -3.37 -14.45 -2.14
C LYS A 58 -4.51 -15.47 -2.09
N ASP A 59 -5.71 -15.08 -2.48
CA ASP A 59 -6.86 -15.98 -2.52
C ASP A 59 -6.97 -16.67 -3.89
N GLN A 60 -7.79 -17.72 -3.97
CA GLN A 60 -8.02 -18.50 -5.20
C GLN A 60 -8.64 -17.69 -6.35
N TYR A 61 -9.07 -16.45 -6.08
CA TYR A 61 -9.67 -15.53 -7.05
C TYR A 61 -8.68 -14.46 -7.52
N GLY A 62 -7.43 -14.54 -7.08
CA GLY A 62 -6.36 -13.64 -7.49
C GLY A 62 -6.49 -12.21 -6.96
N ARG A 63 -7.34 -11.93 -5.95
CA ARG A 63 -7.66 -10.55 -5.53
C ARG A 63 -6.46 -9.74 -5.04
N PHE A 64 -5.38 -10.42 -4.66
CA PHE A 64 -4.14 -9.82 -4.18
C PHE A 64 -2.91 -10.31 -4.95
N GLU A 65 -3.09 -10.73 -6.19
CA GLU A 65 -1.97 -11.06 -7.06
C GLU A 65 -1.10 -9.83 -7.36
N ASP A 66 0.18 -10.11 -7.62
CA ASP A 66 1.17 -9.07 -7.80
C ASP A 66 0.84 -8.24 -9.05
N GLY A 67 0.84 -6.91 -8.89
CA GLY A 67 0.45 -5.99 -9.96
C GLY A 67 -1.02 -5.56 -9.91
N HIS A 68 -1.82 -6.09 -8.97
CA HIS A 68 -3.19 -5.63 -8.79
C HIS A 68 -3.24 -4.30 -8.04
N LEU A 69 -4.11 -3.39 -8.50
CA LEU A 69 -4.44 -2.18 -7.77
C LEU A 69 -5.42 -2.53 -6.65
N ILE A 70 -5.02 -2.28 -5.41
CA ILE A 70 -5.85 -2.54 -4.24
C ILE A 70 -6.21 -1.25 -3.51
N ARG A 71 -7.35 -1.30 -2.82
CA ARG A 71 -7.71 -0.36 -1.75
C ARG A 71 -7.64 -1.12 -0.44
N THR A 72 -6.92 -0.60 0.54
CA THR A 72 -6.87 -1.19 1.88
C THR A 72 -8.18 -0.95 2.63
N SER A 73 -8.38 -1.63 3.76
CA SER A 73 -9.31 -1.14 4.79
C SER A 73 -8.80 0.17 5.41
N ASP A 74 -9.60 0.72 6.33
CA ASP A 74 -9.27 1.99 6.97
C ASP A 74 -7.94 1.90 7.73
N VAL A 75 -7.14 2.93 7.52
CA VAL A 75 -5.81 3.06 8.08
C VAL A 75 -5.95 3.47 9.54
N LEU A 76 -5.41 2.62 10.41
CA LEU A 76 -5.35 2.87 11.84
C LEU A 76 -4.12 3.71 12.17
N LYS A 77 -2.98 3.38 11.57
CA LYS A 77 -1.70 4.02 11.85
C LYS A 77 -0.82 4.07 10.59
N VAL A 78 -0.06 5.15 10.46
CA VAL A 78 1.03 5.23 9.48
C VAL A 78 2.25 5.78 10.19
N GLU A 79 3.36 5.06 10.12
CA GLU A 79 4.60 5.43 10.80
C GLU A 79 5.82 5.10 9.95
N ARG A 80 6.97 5.62 10.37
CA ARG A 80 8.22 5.39 9.66
C ARG A 80 9.05 4.34 10.38
N GLU A 81 9.40 3.27 9.67
CA GLU A 81 10.21 2.17 10.16
C GLU A 81 11.46 2.04 9.28
N GLY A 82 12.60 2.39 9.86
CA GLY A 82 13.83 2.60 9.10
C GLY A 82 13.63 3.62 7.98
N ARG A 83 13.79 3.18 6.73
CA ARG A 83 13.72 4.01 5.53
C ARG A 83 12.34 4.05 4.88
N PHE A 84 11.39 3.25 5.36
CA PHE A 84 10.09 3.09 4.72
C PHE A 84 8.95 3.57 5.61
N TRP A 85 7.87 4.00 4.97
CA TRP A 85 6.61 4.20 5.66
C TRP A 85 5.88 2.87 5.72
N VAL A 86 5.25 2.60 6.86
CA VAL A 86 4.46 1.41 7.11
C VAL A 86 3.06 1.85 7.52
N MET A 87 2.06 1.24 6.90
CA MET A 87 0.65 1.50 7.10
C MET A 87 0.00 0.28 7.72
N THR A 88 -0.57 0.47 8.90
CA THR A 88 -1.28 -0.56 9.65
C THR A 88 -2.78 -0.31 9.56
N THR A 89 -3.49 -1.35 9.15
CA THR A 89 -4.96 -1.45 9.17
C THR A 89 -5.36 -2.46 10.25
N GLU A 90 -6.65 -2.74 10.40
CA GLU A 90 -7.14 -3.68 11.42
C GLU A 90 -6.47 -5.06 11.37
N ASN A 91 -6.25 -5.61 10.17
CA ASN A 91 -5.80 -7.00 10.00
C ASN A 91 -4.61 -7.15 9.05
N SER A 92 -3.98 -6.03 8.65
CA SER A 92 -2.93 -6.04 7.63
C SER A 92 -1.96 -4.88 7.81
N ARG A 93 -0.70 -5.14 7.45
CA ARG A 93 0.43 -4.23 7.56
C ARG A 93 1.10 -4.10 6.19
N TYR A 94 1.15 -2.89 5.66
CA TYR A 94 1.63 -2.61 4.32
C TYR A 94 2.86 -1.73 4.35
N VAL A 95 3.91 -2.13 3.64
CA VAL A 95 5.10 -1.28 3.44
C VAL A 95 4.93 -0.46 2.17
N LEU A 96 5.13 0.86 2.27
CA LEU A 96 4.98 1.78 1.15
C LEU A 96 6.33 1.90 0.43
N ALA A 97 6.54 1.09 -0.60
CA ALA A 97 7.78 1.07 -1.36
C ALA A 97 7.96 2.36 -2.17
N THR A 98 6.90 2.79 -2.85
CA THR A 98 6.87 4.02 -3.67
C THR A 98 5.54 4.76 -3.52
N PHE A 99 5.55 6.05 -3.88
CA PHE A 99 4.38 6.93 -3.83
C PHE A 99 3.93 7.30 -5.23
N GLN A 100 2.62 7.45 -5.42
CA GLN A 100 2.06 7.96 -6.66
C GLN A 100 2.72 9.30 -7.03
N ARG A 101 3.18 9.44 -8.28
CA ARG A 101 3.75 10.71 -8.77
C ARG A 101 2.73 11.84 -8.63
N GLY A 102 3.19 13.01 -8.20
CA GLY A 102 2.36 14.21 -7.98
C GLY A 102 1.60 14.21 -6.64
N ASN A 103 0.86 13.14 -6.33
CA ASN A 103 -0.11 13.17 -5.22
C ASN A 103 0.24 12.29 -4.01
N GLY A 104 1.01 11.21 -4.17
CA GLY A 104 1.15 10.19 -3.13
C GLY A 104 1.73 10.73 -1.82
N ARG A 105 2.86 11.44 -1.89
CA ARG A 105 3.47 12.07 -0.70
C ARG A 105 2.61 13.19 -0.11
N ALA A 106 1.94 13.98 -0.95
CA ALA A 106 1.04 15.03 -0.49
C ALA A 106 -0.11 14.43 0.34
N SER A 107 -0.72 13.35 -0.16
CA SER A 107 -1.80 12.64 0.52
C SER A 107 -1.38 12.01 1.86
N LEU A 108 -0.15 11.51 1.96
CA LEU A 108 0.39 11.02 3.23
C LEU A 108 0.52 12.15 4.26
N ARG A 109 1.10 13.30 3.86
CA ARG A 109 1.24 14.46 4.76
C ARG A 109 -0.13 14.99 5.21
N GLU A 110 -1.07 15.04 4.30
CA GLU A 110 -2.45 15.44 4.60
C GLU A 110 -3.10 14.48 5.60
N TYR A 111 -2.99 13.16 5.37
CA TYR A 111 -3.48 12.15 6.29
C TYR A 111 -2.89 12.31 7.70
N LEU A 112 -1.56 12.45 7.80
CA LEU A 112 -0.87 12.64 9.08
C LEU A 112 -1.33 13.93 9.80
N ARG A 113 -1.49 15.03 9.05
CA ARG A 113 -1.99 16.30 9.59
C ARG A 113 -3.41 16.16 10.16
N LEU A 114 -4.30 15.50 9.42
CA LEU A 114 -5.69 15.31 9.84
C LEU A 114 -5.79 14.36 11.05
N ARG A 115 -5.01 13.27 11.07
CA ARG A 115 -4.93 12.35 12.22
C ARG A 115 -4.39 13.02 13.47
N ALA A 116 -3.40 13.90 13.36
CA ALA A 116 -2.87 14.63 14.50
C ALA A 116 -3.90 15.56 15.15
N GLY A 117 -4.86 16.08 14.38
CA GLY A 117 -5.96 16.92 14.89
C GLY A 117 -7.19 16.14 15.38
N LEU A 118 -7.22 14.82 15.20
CA LEU A 118 -8.34 13.98 15.64
C LEU A 118 -8.11 13.52 17.08
N HIS A 119 -8.79 14.18 18.03
CA HIS A 119 -8.91 13.68 19.40
C HIS A 119 -9.96 12.57 19.44
N ILE A 120 -9.51 11.33 19.31
CA ILE A 120 -10.40 10.17 19.44
C ILE A 120 -10.75 10.01 20.91
N THR A 121 -12.06 10.00 21.23
CA THR A 121 -12.54 9.68 22.58
C THR A 121 -11.95 8.33 23.00
N PRO A 122 -11.23 8.25 24.14
CA PRO A 122 -10.66 7.01 24.63
C PRO A 122 -11.72 5.90 24.66
N ARG A 123 -11.36 4.67 24.25
CA ARG A 123 -12.29 3.53 24.23
C ARG A 123 -12.94 3.21 25.59
N VAL A 124 -12.31 3.61 26.69
CA VAL A 124 -12.84 3.45 28.06
C VAL A 124 -14.06 4.35 28.30
N LEU A 125 -14.25 5.38 27.47
CA LEU A 125 -15.32 6.37 27.56
C LEU A 125 -16.37 6.23 26.44
N GLN A 126 -16.29 5.16 25.62
CA GLN A 126 -17.27 4.81 24.59
C GLN A 126 -18.12 3.63 25.06
#